data_AF-A0A9K3PQD5-F1
#
_entry.id   AF-A0A9K3PQD5-F1
#
_cell.length_a   1.000
_cell.length_b   1.000
_cell.length_c   1.000
_cell.angle_alpha   90.00
_cell.angle_beta   90.00
_cell.angle_gamma   90.00
#
_symmetry.space_group_name_H-M   'P 1'
#
loop_
_entity.id
_entity.type
_entity.pdbx_description
1 polymer ?
#
loop_
_entity_poly.entity_id
_entity_poly.type
_entity_poly.pdbx_seq_one_letter_code
_entity_poly.pdbx_strand_id
1 'polypeptide(L)'
;MLQFEIPGDPIHVTYGYSGVAGVFLAVFDNRLQHASDKVNAVTKAIGVCDGGGSYFDLHTGPDGFGMKVDHATMAVFLKRYGVSEAQIRALPLDVPKPNHEKSGNRCVICEMKTSKICSRCNQIYFCSKECLMKGWPTHKVFCGLVGTKPISKKDIQALLLPQNSKEPKFVRLPIRIVHGLDEEDPYQVVESSCYIDGIEGTFRSDFFPRQDPTWESAYHILYKDDFLTDSSCEENECLKSLVFPYAKSIYGEHSNQRERSNRGPPIYFRGNLLVIKAEKMNYPRCSDNTYLDVTKSDTSRIMKLLYEVNLAYAARQTAERNASILAAFSLDR
;
A
#
# COMPACT_ATOMS: atom_id res chain seq x y z
N MET A 1 -2.00 -17.95 7.47
CA MET A 1 -3.26 -18.24 6.75
C MET A 1 -3.67 -19.63 7.15
N LEU A 2 -4.92 -19.83 7.59
CA LEU A 2 -5.47 -21.13 7.92
C LEU A 2 -6.37 -21.55 6.75
N GLN A 3 -6.14 -22.71 6.15
CA GLN A 3 -6.86 -23.17 4.98
C GLN A 3 -7.19 -24.66 5.12
N PHE A 4 -8.39 -25.02 4.71
CA PHE A 4 -8.92 -26.37 4.71
C PHE A 4 -9.55 -26.66 3.36
N GLU A 5 -9.64 -27.95 3.03
CA GLU A 5 -10.24 -28.42 1.80
C GLU A 5 -11.22 -29.55 2.10
N ILE A 6 -12.36 -29.51 1.43
CA ILE A 6 -13.26 -30.65 1.31
C ILE A 6 -13.03 -31.21 -0.10
N PRO A 7 -12.33 -32.34 -0.24
CA PRO A 7 -12.08 -32.93 -1.54
C PRO A 7 -13.42 -33.39 -2.14
N GLY A 8 -13.64 -33.06 -3.41
CA GLY A 8 -14.74 -33.58 -4.20
C GLY A 8 -14.30 -33.69 -5.65
N ASP A 9 -14.78 -34.70 -6.35
CA ASP A 9 -14.54 -34.87 -7.78
C ASP A 9 -15.88 -34.64 -8.50
N PRO A 10 -16.01 -33.60 -9.35
CA PRO A 10 -14.98 -32.65 -9.81
C PRO A 10 -14.94 -31.32 -9.04
N ILE A 11 -15.78 -31.16 -8.01
CA ILE A 11 -15.97 -29.89 -7.30
C ILE A 11 -15.18 -29.88 -6.00
N HIS A 12 -14.27 -28.92 -5.86
CA HIS A 12 -13.46 -28.69 -4.68
C HIS A 12 -13.99 -27.51 -3.88
N VAL A 13 -14.04 -27.67 -2.55
CA VAL A 13 -14.38 -26.57 -1.65
C VAL A 13 -13.19 -26.24 -0.77
N THR A 14 -12.69 -25.02 -0.90
CA THR A 14 -11.63 -24.48 -0.05
C THR A 14 -12.23 -23.45 0.88
N TYR A 15 -11.88 -23.49 2.17
CA TYR A 15 -12.31 -22.48 3.12
C TYR A 15 -11.24 -22.24 4.18
N GLY A 16 -11.32 -21.10 4.87
CA GLY A 16 -10.29 -20.77 5.84
C GLY A 16 -10.38 -19.38 6.41
N TYR A 17 -9.25 -18.91 6.95
CA TYR A 17 -9.09 -17.58 7.47
C TYR A 17 -7.75 -16.96 7.06
N SER A 18 -7.79 -15.68 6.68
CA SER A 18 -6.63 -14.83 6.53
C SER A 18 -6.86 -13.47 7.18
N GLY A 19 -5.78 -12.74 7.52
CA GLY A 19 -5.91 -11.42 8.14
C GLY A 19 -6.56 -10.36 7.23
N VAL A 20 -6.47 -10.54 5.91
CA VAL A 20 -6.99 -9.59 4.91
C VAL A 20 -8.40 -10.01 4.48
N ALA A 21 -8.59 -11.26 4.06
CA ALA A 21 -9.88 -11.79 3.60
C ALA A 21 -10.85 -12.17 4.71
N GLY A 22 -10.43 -12.13 5.97
CA GLY A 22 -11.24 -12.68 7.05
C GLY A 22 -11.49 -14.16 6.82
N VAL A 23 -12.71 -14.61 7.11
CA VAL A 23 -13.14 -15.97 6.74
C VAL A 23 -13.44 -15.98 5.25
N PHE A 24 -12.95 -16.98 4.54
CA PHE A 24 -13.19 -17.14 3.11
C PHE A 24 -13.74 -18.52 2.78
N LEU A 25 -14.48 -18.60 1.68
CA LEU A 25 -15.00 -19.82 1.09
C LEU A 25 -14.90 -19.69 -0.42
N ALA A 26 -14.36 -20.71 -1.06
CA ALA A 26 -14.16 -20.76 -2.49
C ALA A 26 -14.57 -22.14 -3.00
N VAL A 27 -15.39 -22.16 -4.05
CA VAL A 27 -15.93 -23.40 -4.64
C VAL A 27 -15.47 -23.45 -6.09
N PHE A 28 -14.67 -24.45 -6.43
CA PHE A 28 -14.09 -24.62 -7.76
C PHE A 28 -14.52 -25.93 -8.41
N ASP A 29 -14.53 -25.98 -9.73
CA ASP A 29 -14.69 -27.19 -10.51
C ASP A 29 -13.43 -27.41 -11.36
N ASN A 30 -12.73 -28.52 -11.12
CA ASN A 30 -11.49 -28.83 -11.82
C ASN A 30 -11.67 -29.05 -13.32
N ARG A 31 -12.89 -29.36 -13.79
CA ARG A 31 -13.16 -29.47 -15.23
C ARG A 31 -13.14 -28.11 -15.92
N LEU A 32 -13.32 -27.03 -15.14
CA LEU A 32 -13.25 -25.66 -15.61
C LEU A 32 -11.83 -25.10 -15.49
N GLN A 33 -11.01 -25.62 -14.57
CA GLN A 33 -9.57 -25.41 -14.57
C GLN A 33 -8.98 -26.09 -15.82
N HIS A 34 -8.00 -25.46 -16.47
CA HIS A 34 -7.33 -25.94 -17.70
C HIS A 34 -8.02 -25.66 -19.03
N ALA A 35 -9.03 -24.80 -19.07
CA ALA A 35 -9.54 -24.33 -20.34
C ALA A 35 -8.52 -23.35 -20.97
N SER A 36 -8.20 -23.54 -22.26
CA SER A 36 -7.24 -22.67 -22.99
C SER A 36 -7.54 -21.18 -22.79
N ASP A 37 -6.57 -20.28 -23.03
CA ASP A 37 -6.76 -18.82 -22.95
C ASP A 37 -8.04 -18.33 -23.66
N LYS A 38 -8.41 -19.00 -24.76
CA LYS A 38 -9.64 -18.71 -25.51
C LYS A 38 -10.91 -19.05 -24.73
N VAL A 39 -10.93 -20.17 -24.01
CA VAL A 39 -12.08 -20.54 -23.17
C VAL A 39 -12.14 -19.61 -21.97
N ASN A 40 -11.03 -19.29 -21.32
CA ASN A 40 -11.01 -18.33 -20.22
C ASN A 40 -11.52 -16.94 -20.65
N ALA A 41 -11.18 -16.49 -21.86
CA ALA A 41 -11.71 -15.27 -22.43
C ALA A 41 -13.25 -15.32 -22.63
N VAL A 42 -13.78 -16.45 -23.11
CA VAL A 42 -15.23 -16.65 -23.25
C VAL A 42 -15.92 -16.70 -21.88
N THR A 43 -15.37 -17.44 -20.93
CA THR A 43 -15.93 -17.59 -19.56
C THR A 43 -15.97 -16.24 -18.83
N LYS A 44 -14.91 -15.44 -18.98
CA LYS A 44 -14.87 -14.06 -18.49
C LYS A 44 -15.92 -13.16 -19.16
N ALA A 45 -16.14 -13.32 -20.46
CA ALA A 45 -17.13 -12.52 -21.21
C ALA A 45 -18.58 -12.83 -20.83
N ILE A 46 -18.89 -14.07 -20.43
CA ILE A 46 -20.23 -14.46 -19.95
C ILE A 46 -20.44 -14.17 -18.45
N GLY A 47 -19.47 -13.53 -17.79
CA GLY A 47 -19.57 -13.12 -16.38
C GLY A 47 -19.43 -14.27 -15.37
N VAL A 48 -18.96 -15.44 -15.81
CA VAL A 48 -18.73 -16.59 -14.94
C VAL A 48 -17.24 -16.66 -14.63
N CYS A 49 -16.81 -15.86 -13.66
CA CYS A 49 -15.47 -15.97 -13.04
C CYS A 49 -14.27 -15.61 -13.95
N ASP A 50 -13.07 -15.72 -13.41
CA ASP A 50 -11.78 -15.31 -14.02
C ASP A 50 -11.15 -16.37 -14.95
N GLY A 51 -11.86 -17.47 -15.20
CA GLY A 51 -11.32 -18.64 -15.92
C GLY A 51 -10.56 -19.64 -15.02
N GLY A 52 -10.42 -19.37 -13.72
CA GLY A 52 -9.78 -20.28 -12.75
C GLY A 52 -10.65 -21.44 -12.29
N GLY A 53 -11.80 -21.66 -12.93
CA GLY A 53 -12.78 -22.69 -12.56
C GLY A 53 -13.51 -22.46 -11.25
N SER A 54 -13.39 -21.26 -10.64
CA SER A 54 -14.24 -20.86 -9.52
C SER A 54 -15.68 -20.79 -9.99
N TYR A 55 -16.62 -21.27 -9.19
CA TYR A 55 -18.04 -20.92 -9.32
C TYR A 55 -18.32 -19.60 -8.61
N PHE A 56 -17.75 -19.43 -7.42
CA PHE A 56 -17.78 -18.19 -6.66
C PHE A 56 -16.76 -18.24 -5.52
N ASP A 57 -16.36 -17.04 -5.09
CA ASP A 57 -15.54 -16.80 -3.92
C ASP A 57 -16.30 -15.87 -2.97
N LEU A 58 -16.27 -16.17 -1.67
CA LEU A 58 -16.84 -15.33 -0.61
C LEU A 58 -15.75 -14.98 0.39
N HIS A 59 -15.83 -13.78 0.96
CA HIS A 59 -14.95 -13.36 2.04
C HIS A 59 -15.67 -12.47 3.07
N THR A 60 -15.17 -12.41 4.30
CA THR A 60 -15.75 -11.55 5.35
C THR A 60 -14.87 -10.35 5.71
N GLY A 61 -13.61 -10.38 5.29
CA GLY A 61 -12.61 -9.36 5.57
C GLY A 61 -12.78 -8.09 4.75
N PRO A 62 -11.98 -7.05 5.07
CA PRO A 62 -11.98 -5.79 4.32
C PRO A 62 -11.69 -5.96 2.83
N ASP A 63 -10.87 -6.94 2.44
CA ASP A 63 -10.43 -7.16 1.06
C ASP A 63 -10.27 -8.67 0.80
N GLY A 64 -10.61 -9.17 -0.39
CA GLY A 64 -10.61 -10.59 -0.71
C GLY A 64 -11.14 -10.87 -2.11
N PHE A 65 -10.96 -12.10 -2.59
CA PHE A 65 -11.52 -12.52 -3.88
C PHE A 65 -13.04 -12.74 -3.78
N GLY A 66 -13.76 -12.33 -4.81
CA GLY A 66 -15.20 -12.54 -4.95
C GLY A 66 -16.04 -11.57 -4.13
N MET A 67 -17.11 -12.08 -3.53
CA MET A 67 -18.15 -11.29 -2.89
C MET A 67 -17.96 -11.19 -1.37
N LYS A 68 -17.94 -9.97 -0.87
CA LYS A 68 -17.94 -9.71 0.58
C LYS A 68 -19.29 -10.03 1.18
N VAL A 69 -19.30 -10.83 2.24
CA VAL A 69 -20.52 -11.22 2.98
C VAL A 69 -20.33 -11.05 4.49
N ASP A 70 -21.42 -10.95 5.22
CA ASP A 70 -21.36 -10.99 6.69
C ASP A 70 -21.11 -12.42 7.22
N HIS A 71 -20.78 -12.51 8.51
CA HIS A 71 -20.41 -13.77 9.15
C HIS A 71 -21.59 -14.76 9.25
N ALA A 72 -22.82 -14.27 9.39
CA ALA A 72 -24.00 -15.11 9.45
C ALA A 72 -24.25 -15.78 8.09
N THR A 73 -24.14 -15.00 7.02
CA THR A 73 -24.24 -15.46 5.63
C THR A 73 -23.11 -16.44 5.32
N MET A 74 -21.86 -16.11 5.67
CA MET A 74 -20.72 -17.02 5.50
C MET A 74 -20.96 -18.37 6.18
N ALA A 75 -21.46 -18.39 7.42
CA ALA A 75 -21.75 -19.63 8.14
C ALA A 75 -22.80 -20.51 7.43
N VAL A 76 -23.84 -19.89 6.86
CA VAL A 76 -24.85 -20.62 6.06
C VAL A 76 -24.21 -21.28 4.83
N PHE A 77 -23.34 -20.57 4.12
CA PHE A 77 -22.64 -21.12 2.95
C PHE A 77 -21.67 -22.23 3.35
N LEU A 78 -20.82 -22.03 4.37
CA LEU A 78 -19.91 -23.06 4.86
C LEU A 78 -20.65 -24.37 5.20
N LYS A 79 -21.77 -24.26 5.92
CA LYS A 79 -22.62 -25.41 6.24
C LYS A 79 -23.20 -26.07 5.00
N ARG A 80 -23.71 -25.28 4.05
CA ARG A 80 -24.30 -25.79 2.80
C ARG A 80 -23.30 -26.58 1.96
N TYR A 81 -22.02 -26.21 2.01
CA TYR A 81 -20.94 -26.88 1.29
C TYR A 81 -20.19 -27.93 2.13
N GLY A 82 -20.80 -28.41 3.21
CA GLY A 82 -20.32 -29.59 3.94
C GLY A 82 -19.29 -29.32 5.03
N VAL A 83 -19.00 -28.04 5.35
CA VAL A 83 -18.13 -27.72 6.49
C VAL A 83 -18.86 -28.05 7.78
N SER A 84 -18.25 -28.86 8.64
CA SER A 84 -18.88 -29.28 9.89
C SER A 84 -19.05 -28.12 10.87
N GLU A 85 -20.08 -28.17 11.71
CA GLU A 85 -20.32 -27.19 12.77
C GLU A 85 -19.11 -26.99 13.69
N ALA A 86 -18.32 -28.05 13.93
CA ALA A 86 -17.10 -27.95 14.73
C ALA A 86 -16.01 -27.13 14.02
N GLN A 87 -15.83 -27.31 12.71
CA GLN A 87 -14.91 -26.52 11.91
C GLN A 87 -15.38 -25.06 11.77
N ILE A 88 -16.68 -24.83 11.58
CA ILE A 88 -17.26 -23.48 11.55
C ILE A 88 -16.98 -22.74 12.87
N ARG A 89 -17.20 -23.39 14.02
CA ARG A 89 -16.90 -22.81 15.34
C ARG A 89 -15.41 -22.56 15.60
N ALA A 90 -14.53 -23.30 14.94
CA ALA A 90 -13.09 -23.09 15.02
C ALA A 90 -12.63 -21.90 14.16
N LEU A 91 -13.45 -21.43 13.22
CA LEU A 91 -13.17 -20.24 12.46
C LEU A 91 -13.46 -18.98 13.29
N PRO A 92 -12.69 -17.91 13.12
CA PRO A 92 -12.87 -16.63 13.81
C PRO A 92 -14.09 -15.82 13.29
N LEU A 93 -15.26 -16.47 13.16
CA LEU A 93 -16.52 -15.84 12.74
C LEU A 93 -17.10 -14.91 13.81
N ASP A 94 -16.61 -14.94 15.04
CA ASP A 94 -17.02 -14.01 16.09
C ASP A 94 -15.88 -13.07 16.49
N VAL A 95 -14.82 -12.94 15.68
CA VAL A 95 -13.88 -11.84 15.91
C VAL A 95 -14.71 -10.57 15.76
N PRO A 96 -14.90 -9.79 16.85
CA PRO A 96 -15.60 -8.54 16.76
C PRO A 96 -14.95 -7.79 15.61
N LYS A 97 -15.75 -7.27 14.66
CA LYS A 97 -15.27 -6.28 13.69
C LYS A 97 -14.27 -5.43 14.45
N PRO A 98 -12.98 -5.31 14.01
CA PRO A 98 -12.00 -4.55 14.76
C PRO A 98 -12.69 -3.25 15.09
N ASN A 99 -13.05 -3.12 16.36
CA ASN A 99 -13.84 -2.00 16.77
C ASN A 99 -12.84 -0.91 16.44
N HIS A 100 -13.16 -0.04 15.49
CA HIS A 100 -12.48 1.24 15.40
C HIS A 100 -12.90 2.02 16.66
N GLU A 101 -12.63 1.47 17.86
CA GLU A 101 -12.24 2.22 19.02
C GLU A 101 -11.15 3.12 18.48
N LYS A 102 -11.57 4.34 18.11
CA LYS A 102 -10.72 5.44 17.67
C LYS A 102 -9.39 5.25 18.35
N SER A 103 -8.37 4.89 17.57
CA SER A 103 -7.03 4.57 18.05
C SER A 103 -6.70 5.58 19.14
N GLY A 104 -6.81 5.10 20.39
CA GLY A 104 -7.00 5.97 21.53
C GLY A 104 -5.89 7.01 21.55
N ASN A 105 -6.18 8.21 22.03
CA ASN A 105 -5.21 9.28 22.15
C ASN A 105 -3.95 8.78 22.90
N ARG A 106 -2.92 8.33 22.17
CA ARG A 106 -1.71 7.67 22.68
C ARG A 106 -0.49 8.39 22.13
N CYS A 107 0.55 8.49 22.96
CA CYS A 107 1.81 9.09 22.59
C CYS A 107 2.48 8.31 21.46
N VAL A 108 2.89 8.96 20.37
CA VAL A 108 3.57 8.28 19.24
C VAL A 108 4.96 7.73 19.60
N ILE A 109 5.54 8.16 20.73
CA ILE A 109 6.91 7.79 21.13
C ILE A 109 6.94 6.67 22.19
N CYS A 110 5.98 6.66 23.11
CA CYS A 110 5.97 5.72 24.24
C CYS A 110 4.62 5.03 24.45
N GLU A 111 3.66 5.25 23.54
CA GLU A 111 2.32 4.63 23.50
C GLU A 111 1.40 4.86 24.70
N MET A 112 1.85 5.58 25.73
CA MET A 112 1.01 5.96 26.87
C MET A 112 -0.18 6.79 26.43
N LYS A 113 -1.37 6.52 27.01
CA LYS A 113 -2.57 7.34 26.80
C LYS A 113 -2.29 8.80 27.20
N THR A 114 -2.71 9.73 26.37
CA THR A 114 -2.54 11.18 26.59
C THR A 114 -3.61 11.97 25.86
N SER A 115 -4.06 13.09 26.39
CA SER A 115 -4.93 14.04 25.68
C SER A 115 -4.15 15.15 24.96
N LYS A 116 -2.83 15.20 25.14
CA LYS A 116 -1.97 16.26 24.60
C LYS A 116 -1.67 16.02 23.13
N ILE A 117 -2.00 17.00 22.31
CA ILE A 117 -1.73 17.03 20.86
C ILE A 117 -0.70 18.10 20.54
N CYS A 118 0.02 17.94 19.43
CA CYS A 118 0.86 19.00 18.91
C CYS A 118 0.00 20.23 18.62
N SER A 119 0.29 21.37 19.27
CA SER A 119 -0.50 22.60 19.13
C SER A 119 -0.46 23.21 17.73
N ARG A 120 0.53 22.82 16.90
CA ARG A 120 0.68 23.34 15.53
C ARG A 120 -0.20 22.60 14.52
N CYS A 121 -0.25 21.27 14.57
CA CYS A 121 -1.05 20.48 13.63
C CYS A 121 -2.32 19.89 14.22
N ASN A 122 -2.45 19.82 15.55
CA ASN A 122 -3.56 19.20 16.29
C ASN A 122 -3.82 17.73 15.96
N GLN A 123 -2.83 17.01 15.44
CA GLN A 123 -3.04 15.69 14.84
C GLN A 123 -2.20 14.60 15.52
N ILE A 124 -0.94 14.86 15.86
CA ILE A 124 -0.08 13.90 16.58
C ILE A 124 -0.14 14.11 18.09
N TYR A 125 -0.18 13.02 18.85
CA TYR A 125 -0.29 13.02 20.31
C TYR A 125 1.07 12.76 20.97
N PHE A 126 1.40 13.53 22.00
CA PHE A 126 2.64 13.41 22.77
C PHE A 126 2.35 13.56 24.26
N CYS A 127 2.73 12.58 25.09
CA CYS A 127 2.41 12.63 26.53
C CYS A 127 3.19 13.71 27.30
N SER A 128 4.37 14.09 26.81
CA SER A 128 5.28 15.07 27.42
C SER A 128 6.04 15.87 26.37
N LYS A 129 6.62 17.00 26.79
CA LYS A 129 7.53 17.81 25.95
C LYS A 129 8.77 17.00 25.53
N GLU A 130 9.26 16.11 26.38
CA GLU A 130 10.37 15.21 26.06
C GLU A 130 10.01 14.28 24.90
N CYS A 131 8.83 13.66 24.93
CA CYS A 131 8.35 12.85 23.81
C CYS A 131 8.15 13.68 22.55
N LEU A 132 7.62 14.90 22.66
CA LEU A 132 7.55 15.82 21.52
C LEU A 132 8.94 16.11 20.94
N MET A 133 9.94 16.45 21.77
CA MET A 133 11.29 16.74 21.30
C MET A 133 11.98 15.51 20.69
N LYS A 134 11.77 14.32 21.26
CA LYS A 134 12.28 13.05 20.72
C LYS A 134 11.65 12.71 19.37
N GLY A 135 10.34 12.96 19.22
CA GLY A 135 9.62 12.79 17.97
C GLY A 135 9.73 13.97 17.00
N TRP A 136 10.29 15.11 17.41
CA TRP A 136 10.29 16.34 16.61
C TRP A 136 11.04 16.21 15.28
N PRO A 137 12.21 15.55 15.19
CA PRO A 137 12.94 15.44 13.92
C PRO A 137 12.14 14.78 12.80
N THR A 138 11.31 13.78 13.13
CA THR A 138 10.41 13.12 12.18
C THR A 138 9.09 13.87 12.05
N HIS A 139 8.50 14.31 13.17
CA HIS A 139 7.23 15.01 13.18
C HIS A 139 7.29 16.34 12.42
N LYS A 140 8.37 17.13 12.55
CA LYS A 140 8.50 18.47 11.95
C LYS A 140 8.31 18.48 10.44
N VAL A 141 8.67 17.38 9.77
CA VAL A 141 8.53 17.18 8.32
C VAL A 141 7.05 17.21 7.92
N PHE A 142 6.20 16.66 8.78
CA PHE A 142 4.76 16.51 8.58
C PHE A 142 3.95 17.46 9.48
N CYS A 143 4.60 18.27 10.30
CA CYS A 143 3.95 19.13 11.28
C CYS A 143 3.36 20.35 10.58
N GLY A 144 2.03 20.37 10.44
CA GLY A 144 1.29 21.39 9.70
C GLY A 144 0.71 20.88 8.37
N LEU A 145 0.95 19.61 8.03
CA LEU A 145 0.33 18.95 6.88
C LEU A 145 -1.18 18.84 6.99
N VAL A 146 -1.65 18.63 8.20
CA VAL A 146 -3.00 18.17 8.45
C VAL A 146 -3.73 19.31 9.12
N GLY A 147 -4.53 20.01 8.33
CA GLY A 147 -5.15 21.27 8.75
C GLY A 147 -5.30 22.28 7.62
N THR A 148 -4.70 22.04 6.44
CA THR A 148 -5.18 22.73 5.25
C THR A 148 -6.59 22.21 5.00
N LYS A 149 -7.60 23.05 5.26
CA LYS A 149 -9.00 22.82 4.88
C LYS A 149 -9.03 22.16 3.51
N PRO A 150 -9.96 21.22 3.23
CA PRO A 150 -10.08 20.56 1.94
C PRO A 150 -9.90 21.60 0.85
N ILE A 151 -8.77 21.50 0.17
CA ILE A 151 -8.46 22.30 -1.00
C ILE A 151 -9.55 21.93 -2.00
N SER A 152 -9.96 22.88 -2.83
CA SER A 152 -11.14 22.80 -3.68
C SER A 152 -11.36 21.40 -4.29
N LYS A 153 -12.59 21.05 -4.69
CA LYS A 153 -12.86 19.78 -5.41
C LYS A 153 -11.98 19.55 -6.67
N LYS A 154 -11.18 20.54 -7.08
CA LYS A 154 -10.31 20.53 -8.25
C LYS A 154 -8.83 20.32 -7.94
N ASP A 155 -8.41 20.26 -6.67
CA ASP A 155 -6.99 20.10 -6.35
C ASP A 155 -6.78 19.10 -5.21
N ILE A 156 -5.67 18.36 -5.26
CA ILE A 156 -5.16 17.58 -4.12
C ILE A 156 -3.86 18.19 -3.59
N GLN A 157 -3.60 17.95 -2.31
CA GLN A 157 -2.29 18.21 -1.73
C GLN A 157 -1.38 17.00 -1.92
N ALA A 158 -0.15 17.24 -2.33
CA ALA A 158 0.89 16.22 -2.43
C ALA A 158 2.19 16.67 -1.77
N LEU A 159 3.00 15.68 -1.40
CA LEU A 159 4.33 15.85 -0.84
C LEU A 159 5.34 15.63 -1.98
N LEU A 160 5.96 16.71 -2.45
CA LEU A 160 7.09 16.68 -3.37
C LEU A 160 8.39 16.52 -2.58
N LEU A 161 9.23 15.58 -2.96
CA LEU A 161 10.60 15.41 -2.47
C LEU A 161 11.55 15.81 -3.61
N PRO A 162 11.98 17.08 -3.67
CA PRO A 162 12.78 17.57 -4.78
C PRO A 162 14.17 16.94 -4.74
N GLN A 163 14.70 16.49 -5.88
CA GLN A 163 16.01 15.85 -5.97
C GLN A 163 17.13 16.70 -5.33
N ASN A 164 17.12 18.00 -5.60
CA ASN A 164 18.19 18.93 -5.25
C ASN A 164 17.90 19.74 -3.97
N SER A 165 16.98 19.26 -3.14
CA SER A 165 16.62 19.94 -1.89
C SER A 165 16.61 18.97 -0.73
N LYS A 166 17.10 19.39 0.44
CA LYS A 166 16.99 18.59 1.67
C LYS A 166 15.61 18.70 2.32
N GLU A 167 14.77 19.61 1.84
CA GLU A 167 13.48 19.91 2.45
C GLU A 167 12.34 19.49 1.51
N PRO A 168 11.39 18.68 1.99
CA PRO A 168 10.21 18.36 1.20
C PRO A 168 9.34 19.60 1.02
N LYS A 169 8.61 19.63 -0.09
CA LYS A 169 7.72 20.73 -0.46
C LYS A 169 6.30 20.23 -0.58
N PHE A 170 5.35 21.04 -0.11
CA PHE A 170 3.94 20.80 -0.39
C PHE A 170 3.57 21.45 -1.70
N VAL A 171 2.95 20.66 -2.55
CA VAL A 171 2.49 21.09 -3.85
C VAL A 171 1.01 20.81 -4.01
N ARG A 172 0.34 21.64 -4.81
CA ARG A 172 -1.07 21.47 -5.15
C ARG A 172 -1.12 20.88 -6.54
N LEU A 173 -1.68 19.68 -6.65
CA LEU A 173 -1.83 19.03 -7.93
C LEU A 173 -3.26 19.25 -8.40
N PRO A 174 -3.47 19.84 -9.59
CA PRO A 174 -4.78 19.89 -10.20
C PRO A 174 -5.31 18.47 -10.41
N ILE A 175 -6.60 18.29 -10.16
CA ILE A 175 -7.36 17.10 -10.50
C ILE A 175 -8.17 17.42 -11.75
N ARG A 176 -8.05 16.58 -12.78
CA ARG A 176 -8.96 16.56 -13.91
C ARG A 176 -9.88 15.37 -13.79
N ILE A 177 -11.16 15.59 -14.07
CA ILE A 177 -12.13 14.51 -14.21
C ILE A 177 -12.08 14.09 -15.68
N VAL A 178 -11.75 12.84 -15.95
CA VAL A 178 -11.70 12.27 -17.28
C VAL A 178 -12.87 11.32 -17.45
N HIS A 179 -13.60 11.49 -18.55
CA HIS A 179 -14.66 10.59 -18.96
C HIS A 179 -14.07 9.60 -19.98
N GLY A 180 -14.03 8.31 -19.65
CA GLY A 180 -13.68 7.27 -20.61
C GLY A 180 -14.71 7.18 -21.73
N LEU A 181 -14.31 6.73 -22.92
CA LEU A 181 -15.24 6.57 -24.06
C LEU A 181 -16.33 5.53 -23.77
N ASP A 182 -16.05 4.55 -22.91
CA ASP A 182 -16.92 3.41 -22.60
C ASP A 182 -17.17 3.22 -21.08
N GLU A 183 -16.73 4.15 -20.22
CA GLU A 183 -16.89 4.02 -18.77
C GLU A 183 -18.03 4.93 -18.27
N GLU A 184 -19.03 4.33 -17.61
CA GLU A 184 -20.16 5.06 -17.02
C GLU A 184 -19.70 6.00 -15.89
N ASP A 185 -18.58 5.68 -15.24
CA ASP A 185 -18.05 6.42 -14.10
C ASP A 185 -16.80 7.23 -14.48
N PRO A 186 -16.84 8.57 -14.31
CA PRO A 186 -15.65 9.38 -14.54
C PRO A 186 -14.58 9.12 -13.47
N TYR A 187 -13.32 9.05 -13.90
CA TYR A 187 -12.18 8.88 -13.01
C TYR A 187 -11.39 10.18 -12.84
N GLN A 188 -10.67 10.29 -11.72
CA GLN A 188 -9.85 11.44 -11.39
C GLN A 188 -8.40 11.21 -11.83
N VAL A 189 -7.86 12.13 -12.62
CA VAL A 189 -6.46 12.16 -13.04
C VAL A 189 -5.75 13.34 -12.38
N VAL A 190 -4.57 13.07 -11.84
CA VAL A 190 -3.75 14.08 -11.20
C VAL A 190 -2.76 14.66 -12.20
N GLU A 191 -2.79 15.98 -12.39
CA GLU A 191 -1.81 16.69 -13.20
C GLU A 191 -0.50 16.85 -12.43
N SER A 192 0.33 15.83 -12.50
CA SER A 192 1.64 15.81 -11.83
C SER A 192 2.76 16.37 -12.71
N SER A 193 2.52 16.53 -14.03
CA SER A 193 3.56 16.90 -14.98
C SER A 193 4.30 18.15 -14.54
N CYS A 194 3.63 19.23 -14.13
CA CYS A 194 4.31 20.49 -13.77
C CYS A 194 5.28 20.42 -12.57
N TYR A 195 5.29 19.33 -11.80
CA TYR A 195 6.22 19.11 -10.68
C TYR A 195 7.33 18.11 -11.01
N ILE A 196 7.18 17.43 -12.14
CA ILE A 196 8.10 16.42 -12.65
C ILE A 196 8.66 16.83 -14.04
N ASP A 197 8.10 17.89 -14.63
CA ASP A 197 8.46 18.49 -15.92
C ASP A 197 9.85 19.13 -15.84
N GLY A 198 10.61 18.98 -16.92
CA GLY A 198 12.05 19.27 -16.98
C GLY A 198 12.92 18.04 -16.73
N ILE A 199 12.31 16.90 -16.39
CA ILE A 199 12.97 15.62 -16.30
C ILE A 199 12.46 14.75 -17.46
N GLU A 200 13.20 14.68 -18.56
CA GLU A 200 12.92 13.68 -19.62
C GLU A 200 12.96 12.28 -19.00
N GLY A 201 11.97 11.43 -19.28
CA GLY A 201 11.99 10.05 -18.78
C GLY A 201 10.64 9.35 -18.67
N THR A 202 10.68 8.09 -18.26
CA THR A 202 9.50 7.27 -17.97
C THR A 202 9.12 7.43 -16.51
N PHE A 203 7.86 7.77 -16.24
CA PHE A 203 7.34 7.85 -14.88
C PHE A 203 6.60 6.56 -14.52
N ARG A 204 6.88 6.05 -13.32
CA ARG A 204 6.10 5.00 -12.68
C ARG A 204 5.17 5.57 -11.63
N SER A 205 4.07 4.87 -11.51
CA SER A 205 2.98 5.12 -10.58
C SER A 205 2.78 3.83 -9.80
N ASP A 206 3.12 3.84 -8.52
CA ASP A 206 2.79 2.74 -7.63
C ASP A 206 1.63 3.14 -6.72
N PHE A 207 0.55 2.37 -6.81
CA PHE A 207 -0.61 2.50 -5.94
C PHE A 207 -0.48 1.49 -4.81
N PHE A 208 -0.47 2.00 -3.59
CA PHE A 208 -0.47 1.19 -2.37
C PHE A 208 -1.89 1.21 -1.82
N PRO A 209 -2.70 0.17 -2.14
CA PRO A 209 -4.02 0.04 -1.57
C PRO A 209 -3.92 -0.11 -0.05
N ARG A 210 -5.07 -0.03 0.62
CA ARG A 210 -5.17 -0.28 2.05
C ARG A 210 -4.87 -1.76 2.35
N GLN A 211 -3.60 -2.13 2.45
CA GLN A 211 -3.17 -3.51 2.73
C GLN A 211 -3.37 -3.90 4.20
N ASP A 212 -3.41 -2.92 5.09
CA ASP A 212 -3.63 -3.12 6.53
C ASP A 212 -4.89 -2.33 6.94
N PRO A 213 -5.87 -2.95 7.61
CA PRO A 213 -7.09 -2.28 8.05
C PRO A 213 -6.82 -1.11 9.01
N THR A 214 -5.63 -1.01 9.59
CA THR A 214 -5.22 0.14 10.38
C THR A 214 -4.78 1.34 9.55
N TRP A 215 -4.51 1.19 8.23
CA TRP A 215 -4.25 2.31 7.33
C TRP A 215 -5.53 3.07 7.09
N GLU A 216 -5.49 4.39 7.28
CA GLU A 216 -6.66 5.23 7.11
C GLU A 216 -6.89 5.58 5.63
N SER A 217 -5.87 5.38 4.77
CA SER A 217 -5.93 5.79 3.37
C SER A 217 -4.98 5.02 2.45
N ALA A 218 -5.29 5.03 1.15
CA ALA A 218 -4.38 4.57 0.10
C ALA A 218 -3.36 5.66 -0.25
N TYR A 219 -2.21 5.24 -0.76
CA TYR A 219 -1.15 6.12 -1.23
C TYR A 219 -0.85 5.89 -2.69
N HIS A 220 -0.57 6.97 -3.39
CA HIS A 220 -0.13 6.94 -4.77
C HIS A 220 1.24 7.61 -4.84
N ILE A 221 2.25 6.86 -5.24
CA ILE A 221 3.62 7.35 -5.38
C ILE A 221 3.94 7.48 -6.87
N LEU A 222 4.39 8.65 -7.27
CA LEU A 222 4.88 8.94 -8.62
C LEU A 222 6.38 9.21 -8.56
N TYR A 223 7.15 8.49 -9.36
CA TYR A 223 8.60 8.62 -9.45
C TYR A 223 9.08 8.42 -10.88
N LYS A 224 10.26 8.97 -11.17
CA LYS A 224 11.00 8.67 -12.41
C LYS A 224 11.59 7.26 -12.33
N ASP A 225 11.43 6.46 -13.38
CA ASP A 225 11.85 5.05 -13.44
C ASP A 225 13.13 4.81 -14.25
N ASP A 226 13.45 5.70 -15.19
CA ASP A 226 14.59 5.59 -16.10
C ASP A 226 15.90 6.20 -15.55
N PHE A 227 15.97 6.48 -14.24
CA PHE A 227 17.14 7.11 -13.64
C PHE A 227 18.42 6.26 -13.61
N LEU A 228 18.30 4.98 -13.95
CA LEU A 228 19.44 4.08 -14.13
C LEU A 228 19.98 4.13 -15.56
N THR A 229 19.16 4.56 -16.52
CA THR A 229 19.48 4.57 -17.95
C THR A 229 19.80 5.96 -18.45
N ASP A 230 19.22 7.00 -17.85
CA ASP A 230 19.71 8.35 -18.05
C ASP A 230 20.95 8.54 -17.16
N SER A 231 21.95 9.26 -17.63
CA SER A 231 23.18 9.52 -16.89
C SER A 231 22.98 10.47 -15.69
N SER A 232 21.76 10.57 -15.13
CA SER A 232 21.47 11.36 -13.94
C SER A 232 22.06 10.65 -12.72
N CYS A 233 23.24 11.08 -12.30
CA CYS A 233 24.01 10.42 -11.23
C CYS A 233 23.68 10.94 -9.82
N GLU A 234 22.82 11.95 -9.68
CA GLU A 234 22.60 12.62 -8.40
C GLU A 234 21.48 11.94 -7.59
N GLU A 235 21.84 11.46 -6.41
CA GLU A 235 20.90 10.89 -5.44
C GLU A 235 19.93 11.98 -4.93
N ASN A 236 18.67 11.62 -4.63
CA ASN A 236 17.69 12.58 -4.11
C ASN A 236 18.04 13.03 -2.67
N GLU A 237 18.53 14.26 -2.53
CA GLU A 237 18.96 14.84 -1.24
C GLU A 237 17.82 14.95 -0.21
N CYS A 238 16.57 15.06 -0.67
CA CYS A 238 15.39 15.11 0.19
C CYS A 238 15.16 13.74 0.84
N LEU A 239 15.17 12.68 0.03
CA LEU A 239 15.00 11.33 0.53
C LEU A 239 16.14 10.93 1.47
N LYS A 240 17.38 11.32 1.17
CA LYS A 240 18.49 11.11 2.10
C LYS A 240 18.24 11.79 3.44
N SER A 241 17.86 13.06 3.43
CA SER A 241 17.67 13.84 4.66
C SER A 241 16.53 13.29 5.52
N LEU A 242 15.51 12.71 4.88
CA LEU A 242 14.32 12.16 5.54
C LEU A 242 14.53 10.72 6.01
N VAL A 243 14.97 9.84 5.11
CA VAL A 243 14.95 8.38 5.32
C VAL A 243 16.14 7.92 6.18
N PHE A 244 17.34 8.50 6.01
CA PHE A 244 18.51 8.04 6.76
C PHE A 244 18.39 8.19 8.28
N PRO A 245 17.93 9.33 8.83
CA PRO A 245 17.75 9.46 10.28
C PRO A 245 16.70 8.48 10.82
N TYR A 246 15.63 8.24 10.05
CA TYR A 246 14.57 7.31 10.42
C TYR A 246 15.07 5.86 10.45
N ALA A 247 15.74 5.41 9.39
CA ALA A 247 16.34 4.07 9.32
C ALA A 247 17.34 3.86 10.46
N LYS A 248 18.22 4.84 10.72
CA LYS A 248 19.17 4.78 11.85
C LYS A 248 18.47 4.64 13.20
N SER A 249 17.32 5.28 13.39
CA SER A 249 16.56 5.22 14.64
C SER A 249 15.85 3.89 14.88
N ILE A 250 15.45 3.18 13.82
CA ILE A 250 14.77 1.88 13.91
C ILE A 250 15.76 0.74 14.04
N TYR A 251 16.84 0.78 13.26
CA TYR A 251 17.79 -0.34 13.15
C TYR A 251 19.01 -0.19 14.07
N GLY A 252 19.12 0.93 14.81
CA GLY A 252 20.17 1.18 15.80
C GLY A 252 21.53 1.60 15.22
N GLU A 253 22.44 2.03 16.09
CA GLU A 253 23.82 2.40 15.75
C GLU A 253 24.78 1.20 15.59
N HIS A 254 24.28 -0.04 15.60
CA HIS A 254 25.09 -1.26 15.59
C HIS A 254 25.88 -1.51 14.28
N SER A 255 25.94 -0.54 13.37
CA SER A 255 26.70 -0.62 12.11
C SER A 255 28.12 -0.06 12.18
N ASN A 256 28.63 0.41 13.32
CA ASN A 256 30.00 0.94 13.40
C ASN A 256 30.90 0.16 14.36
N GLN A 257 31.72 -0.76 13.82
CA GLN A 257 33.19 -0.60 13.85
C GLN A 257 34.04 -1.72 13.21
N ARG A 258 33.49 -2.83 12.72
CA ARG A 258 34.28 -3.83 11.97
C ARG A 258 33.52 -4.37 10.76
N GLU A 259 33.44 -3.54 9.71
CA GLU A 259 33.43 -3.97 8.31
C GLU A 259 33.28 -2.72 7.44
N ARG A 260 34.39 -2.20 6.92
CA ARG A 260 34.40 -1.09 5.95
C ARG A 260 33.81 -1.49 4.57
N SER A 261 33.28 -2.70 4.41
CA SER A 261 32.75 -3.26 3.16
C SER A 261 31.22 -3.23 3.03
N ASN A 262 30.45 -3.00 4.09
CA ASN A 262 28.98 -3.04 4.01
C ASN A 262 28.37 -1.69 4.35
N ARG A 263 28.30 -0.81 3.34
CA ARG A 263 27.39 0.33 3.38
C ARG A 263 25.97 -0.24 3.53
N GLY A 264 25.17 0.31 4.44
CA GLY A 264 23.73 0.00 4.48
C GLY A 264 23.11 0.15 3.08
N PRO A 265 21.98 -0.52 2.78
CA PRO A 265 21.42 -0.54 1.43
C PRO A 265 21.33 0.88 0.88
N PRO A 266 22.02 1.20 -0.23
CA PRO A 266 22.04 2.56 -0.72
C PRO A 266 20.62 3.00 -1.08
N ILE A 267 20.34 4.28 -0.84
CA ILE A 267 19.04 4.85 -1.19
C ILE A 267 19.09 5.16 -2.67
N TYR A 268 18.27 4.46 -3.45
CA TYR A 268 18.41 4.45 -4.90
C TYR A 268 17.50 5.45 -5.62
N PHE A 269 16.62 6.16 -4.92
CA PHE A 269 15.75 7.11 -5.58
C PHE A 269 16.52 8.31 -6.13
N ARG A 270 16.41 8.52 -7.44
CA ARG A 270 16.90 9.69 -8.17
C ARG A 270 15.72 10.45 -8.79
N GLY A 271 15.89 11.74 -9.03
CA GLY A 271 14.80 12.59 -9.51
C GLY A 271 13.81 12.99 -8.42
N ASN A 272 12.79 13.76 -8.80
CA ASN A 272 11.72 14.19 -7.88
C ASN A 272 10.80 13.01 -7.54
N LEU A 273 10.46 12.84 -6.25
CA LEU A 273 9.42 11.91 -5.80
C LEU A 273 8.18 12.70 -5.44
N LEU A 274 7.01 12.23 -5.86
CA LEU A 274 5.73 12.83 -5.51
C LEU A 274 4.86 11.80 -4.80
N VAL A 275 4.55 12.06 -3.53
CA VAL A 275 3.68 11.20 -2.71
C VAL A 275 2.33 11.87 -2.58
N ILE A 276 1.30 11.16 -3.03
CA ILE A 276 -0.08 11.62 -3.05
C ILE A 276 -0.90 10.76 -2.11
N LYS A 277 -1.72 11.40 -1.29
CA LYS A 277 -2.70 10.71 -0.45
C LYS A 277 -4.01 10.54 -1.22
N ALA A 278 -4.46 9.30 -1.43
CA ALA A 278 -5.60 8.97 -2.28
C ALA A 278 -6.89 8.74 -1.47
N GLU A 279 -7.32 9.73 -0.67
CA GLU A 279 -8.54 9.63 0.14
C GLU A 279 -9.86 9.73 -0.67
N LYS A 280 -9.82 10.20 -1.93
CA LYS A 280 -11.02 10.54 -2.72
C LYS A 280 -10.91 10.32 -4.23
N MET A 281 -9.89 9.62 -4.70
CA MET A 281 -9.80 9.32 -6.13
C MET A 281 -10.76 8.19 -6.46
N ASN A 282 -11.77 8.47 -7.27
CA ASN A 282 -12.53 7.44 -7.98
C ASN A 282 -11.57 6.79 -8.97
N TYR A 283 -10.94 5.69 -8.57
CA TYR A 283 -10.28 4.77 -9.48
C TYR A 283 -11.30 3.70 -9.90
N PRO A 284 -11.39 3.35 -11.20
CA PRO A 284 -12.35 2.36 -11.71
C PRO A 284 -12.14 0.93 -11.17
N ARG A 285 -11.27 0.71 -10.17
CA ARG A 285 -11.06 -0.58 -9.49
C ARG A 285 -11.20 -0.54 -7.96
N CYS A 286 -11.58 0.60 -7.35
CA CYS A 286 -11.78 0.69 -5.90
C CYS A 286 -13.22 1.10 -5.58
N SER A 287 -14.13 0.13 -5.61
CA SER A 287 -15.50 0.28 -5.11
C SER A 287 -15.50 0.15 -3.59
N ASP A 288 -15.18 1.22 -2.85
CA ASP A 288 -15.67 1.44 -1.48
C ASP A 288 -15.33 2.86 -1.01
N ASN A 289 -16.35 3.73 -0.97
CA ASN A 289 -16.26 5.10 -0.50
C ASN A 289 -16.35 5.14 1.04
N THR A 290 -15.28 5.55 1.73
CA THR A 290 -15.35 6.01 3.12
C THR A 290 -14.38 7.16 3.39
N TYR A 291 -14.88 8.25 3.95
CA TYR A 291 -14.14 9.48 4.26
C TYR A 291 -13.51 9.41 5.65
N LEU A 292 -12.20 9.68 5.82
CA LEU A 292 -11.67 10.38 7.01
C LEU A 292 -10.20 10.85 6.89
N ASP A 293 -9.94 11.95 7.58
CA ASP A 293 -8.76 12.81 7.85
C ASP A 293 -7.36 12.16 7.92
N VAL A 294 -6.30 12.93 7.60
CA VAL A 294 -4.90 12.49 7.70
C VAL A 294 -4.44 12.41 9.15
N THR A 295 -4.80 11.37 9.90
CA THR A 295 -4.41 11.30 11.31
C THR A 295 -3.11 10.53 11.57
N LYS A 296 -2.54 10.78 12.76
CA LYS A 296 -1.54 10.07 13.60
C LYS A 296 -0.64 8.96 13.03
N SER A 297 -1.16 8.05 12.23
CA SER A 297 -0.52 6.79 11.86
C SER A 297 0.31 6.88 10.57
N ASP A 298 0.04 7.89 9.75
CA ASP A 298 0.48 7.95 8.37
C ASP A 298 1.97 8.33 8.22
N THR A 299 2.54 9.16 9.08
CA THR A 299 3.95 9.60 8.93
C THR A 299 4.96 8.46 9.09
N SER A 300 4.89 7.71 10.20
CA SER A 300 5.81 6.57 10.41
C SER A 300 5.60 5.52 9.32
N ARG A 301 4.37 5.39 8.81
CA ARG A 301 4.02 4.49 7.71
C ARG A 301 4.52 4.96 6.36
N ILE A 302 4.41 6.24 6.03
CA ILE A 302 5.00 6.82 4.81
C ILE A 302 6.52 6.65 4.87
N MET A 303 7.16 6.88 6.02
CA MET A 303 8.59 6.66 6.17
C MET A 303 8.97 5.18 6.03
N LYS A 304 8.18 4.27 6.63
CA LYS A 304 8.31 2.83 6.47
C LYS A 304 8.07 2.40 5.02
N LEU A 305 7.06 2.94 4.36
CA LEU A 305 6.70 2.70 2.97
C LEU A 305 7.82 3.18 2.04
N LEU A 306 8.30 4.42 2.19
CA LEU A 306 9.44 4.95 1.45
C LEU A 306 10.68 4.08 1.65
N TYR A 307 10.89 3.55 2.87
CA TYR A 307 11.96 2.62 3.16
C TYR A 307 11.76 1.22 2.53
N GLU A 308 10.55 0.66 2.60
CA GLU A 308 10.19 -0.63 2.00
C GLU A 308 10.26 -0.58 0.48
N VAL A 309 9.79 0.50 -0.14
CA VAL A 309 9.95 0.75 -1.59
C VAL A 309 11.43 0.89 -1.92
N ASN A 310 12.23 1.60 -1.10
CA ASN A 310 13.69 1.65 -1.29
C ASN A 310 14.35 0.27 -1.22
N LEU A 311 13.93 -0.58 -0.27
CA LEU A 311 14.45 -1.95 -0.12
C LEU A 311 14.04 -2.87 -1.27
N ALA A 312 12.77 -2.86 -1.65
CA ALA A 312 12.27 -3.63 -2.78
C ALA A 312 13.02 -3.24 -4.08
N TYR A 313 13.26 -1.94 -4.24
CA TYR A 313 14.02 -1.42 -5.37
C TYR A 313 15.51 -1.82 -5.33
N ALA A 314 16.14 -1.76 -4.16
CA ALA A 314 17.52 -2.24 -3.96
C ALA A 314 17.70 -3.72 -4.33
N ALA A 315 16.73 -4.56 -3.96
CA ALA A 315 16.73 -5.97 -4.28
C ALA A 315 16.60 -6.21 -5.79
N ARG A 316 15.73 -5.44 -6.46
CA ARG A 316 15.55 -5.51 -7.92
C ARG A 316 16.82 -5.12 -8.68
N GLN A 317 17.49 -4.03 -8.30
CA GLN A 317 18.77 -3.65 -8.92
C GLN A 317 19.83 -4.74 -8.79
N THR A 318 19.89 -5.38 -7.62
CA THR A 318 20.84 -6.48 -7.39
C THR A 318 20.54 -7.65 -8.34
N ALA A 319 19.25 -7.97 -8.55
CA ALA A 319 18.82 -9.01 -9.49
C ALA A 319 19.14 -8.66 -10.94
N GLU A 320 18.85 -7.43 -11.40
CA GLU A 320 19.12 -6.98 -12.77
C GLU A 320 20.62 -6.91 -13.08
N ARG A 321 21.44 -6.45 -12.11
CA ARG A 321 22.91 -6.49 -12.22
C ARG A 321 23.43 -7.92 -12.33
N ASN A 322 22.94 -8.83 -11.50
CA ASN A 322 23.33 -10.23 -11.55
C ASN A 322 22.93 -10.88 -12.88
N ALA A 323 21.73 -10.59 -13.39
CA ALA A 323 21.27 -11.06 -14.69
C ALA A 323 22.17 -10.54 -15.83
N SER A 324 22.57 -9.27 -15.80
CA SER A 324 23.47 -8.67 -16.79
C SER A 324 24.86 -9.31 -16.77
N ILE A 325 25.40 -9.60 -15.57
CA ILE A 325 26.68 -10.31 -15.40
C ILE A 325 26.57 -11.73 -15.98
N LEU A 326 25.48 -12.45 -15.67
CA LEU A 326 25.26 -13.80 -16.19
C LEU A 326 25.10 -13.82 -17.72
N ALA A 327 24.42 -12.82 -18.30
CA ALA A 327 24.29 -12.67 -19.74
C ALA A 327 25.66 -12.43 -20.41
N ALA A 328 26.51 -11.59 -19.81
CA ALA A 328 27.88 -11.36 -20.31
C ALA A 328 28.71 -12.66 -20.30
N PHE A 329 28.59 -13.48 -19.25
CA PHE A 329 29.28 -14.78 -19.20
C PHE A 329 28.73 -15.83 -20.17
N SER A 330 27.50 -15.66 -20.67
CA SER A 330 26.89 -16.60 -21.61
C SER A 330 27.29 -16.35 -23.07
N LEU A 331 27.78 -15.15 -23.38
CA LEU A 331 28.22 -14.77 -24.73
C LEU A 331 29.67 -15.19 -25.04
N ASP A 332 30.45 -15.52 -24.00
CA ASP A 332 31.84 -15.98 -24.12
C ASP A 332 31.99 -17.52 -24.19
N ARG A 333 30.89 -18.27 -24.38
CA ARG A 333 30.90 -19.73 -24.59
C ARG A 333 30.35 -20.10 -25.95
#